data_AF-A0A535LK35-F1
#
_entry.id   AF-A0A535LK35-F1
#
_cell.length_a   1.000
_cell.length_b   1.000
_cell.length_c   1.000
_cell.angle_alpha   90.00
_cell.angle_beta   90.00
_cell.angle_gamma   90.00
#
_symmetry.space_group_name_H-M   'P 1'
#
loop_
_entity.id
_entity.type
_entity.pdbx_description
1 polymer ?
#
loop_
_entity_poly.entity_id
_entity_poly.type
_entity_poly.pdbx_seq_one_letter_code
_entity_poly.pdbx_strand_id
1 'polypeptide(L)'
;MPRDVAGISAEIRHLARARNAVILAHNYQVPEVQDVADYVGDSLGLSRQAAATDADVIVFCGVHFMAETAAILSPSKRVLIPDLEAGCSLAATINAEQLSAWKAEHPGAVVVSYVNTTAEVKALSDYCCTSGNAERVIRAIAEDKEILFLPDMFLGTYLEKVTGRKMHVWPGE
;
A
#
# COMPACT_ATOMS: atom_id res chain seq x y z
N MET A 1 -11.52 7.33 31.85
CA MET A 1 -12.08 5.99 32.13
C MET A 1 -11.26 4.97 31.38
N PRO A 2 -10.93 3.80 31.96
CA PRO A 2 -10.41 2.70 31.15
C PRO A 2 -11.48 2.38 30.11
N ARG A 3 -11.11 2.35 28.82
CA ARG A 3 -12.06 1.94 27.78
C ARG A 3 -12.43 0.48 28.04
N ASP A 4 -13.70 0.13 27.92
CA ASP A 4 -14.14 -1.27 27.93
C ASP A 4 -13.70 -1.96 26.63
N VAL A 5 -12.40 -2.23 26.53
CA VAL A 5 -11.78 -2.83 25.34
C VAL A 5 -12.37 -4.22 25.08
N ALA A 6 -12.61 -5.00 26.13
CA ALA A 6 -13.16 -6.34 25.99
C ALA A 6 -14.59 -6.32 25.42
N GLY A 7 -15.46 -5.44 25.93
CA GLY A 7 -16.81 -5.25 25.41
C GLY A 7 -16.83 -4.79 23.95
N ILE A 8 -16.02 -3.76 23.63
CA ILE A 8 -15.91 -3.23 22.27
C ILE A 8 -15.36 -4.27 21.30
N SER A 9 -14.31 -5.01 21.67
CA SER A 9 -13.75 -6.07 20.82
C SER A 9 -14.76 -7.19 20.55
N ALA A 10 -15.55 -7.57 21.56
CA ALA A 10 -16.61 -8.57 21.39
C ALA A 10 -17.70 -8.08 20.41
N GLU A 11 -18.10 -6.81 20.51
CA GLU A 11 -19.04 -6.18 19.59
C GLU A 11 -18.50 -6.11 18.15
N ILE A 12 -17.25 -5.68 17.97
CA ILE A 12 -16.57 -5.64 16.67
C ILE A 12 -16.56 -7.03 16.02
N ARG A 13 -16.16 -8.08 16.77
CA ARG A 13 -16.15 -9.46 16.23
C ARG A 13 -17.56 -9.97 15.91
N HIS A 14 -18.56 -9.57 16.70
CA HIS A 14 -19.96 -9.91 16.41
C HIS A 14 -20.42 -9.27 15.09
N LEU A 15 -20.18 -7.97 14.92
CA LEU A 15 -20.51 -7.24 13.69
C LEU A 15 -19.75 -7.76 12.48
N ALA A 16 -18.46 -8.06 12.63
CA ALA A 16 -17.64 -8.62 11.56
C ALA A 16 -18.23 -9.94 11.03
N ARG A 17 -18.60 -10.87 11.93
CA ARG A 17 -19.27 -12.12 11.53
C ARG A 17 -20.62 -11.88 10.87
N ALA A 18 -21.44 -11.00 11.44
CA ALA A 18 -22.77 -10.69 10.90
C ALA A 18 -22.74 -10.06 9.50
N ARG A 19 -21.61 -9.41 9.14
CA ARG A 19 -21.41 -8.76 7.84
C ARG A 19 -20.50 -9.54 6.89
N ASN A 20 -20.09 -10.77 7.25
CA ASN A 20 -19.07 -11.52 6.52
C ASN A 20 -17.83 -10.64 6.22
N ALA A 21 -17.32 -9.98 7.26
CA ALA A 21 -16.21 -9.04 7.16
C ALA A 21 -14.91 -9.65 7.69
N VAL A 22 -13.80 -9.29 7.05
CA VAL A 22 -12.44 -9.54 7.54
C VAL A 22 -11.83 -8.23 8.02
N ILE A 23 -11.12 -8.27 9.14
CA ILE A 23 -10.40 -7.14 9.72
C ILE A 23 -8.90 -7.35 9.47
N LEU A 24 -8.30 -6.45 8.70
CA LEU A 24 -6.88 -6.46 8.35
C LEU A 24 -6.18 -5.31 9.08
N ALA A 25 -5.13 -5.58 9.85
CA ALA A 25 -4.41 -4.56 10.61
C ALA A 25 -2.92 -4.49 10.24
N HIS A 26 -2.42 -3.27 10.09
CA HIS A 26 -0.98 -3.05 9.92
C HIS A 26 -0.23 -3.24 11.24
N ASN A 27 1.02 -3.68 11.17
CA ASN A 27 1.91 -3.88 12.32
C ASN A 27 2.08 -2.66 13.25
N TYR A 28 1.73 -1.45 12.77
CA TYR A 28 1.83 -0.21 13.54
C TYR A 28 0.54 0.18 14.26
N GLN A 29 -0.53 -0.62 14.15
CA GLN A 29 -1.75 -0.37 14.88
C GLN A 29 -1.55 -0.57 16.39
N VAL A 30 -2.39 0.09 17.18
CA VAL A 30 -2.39 -0.10 18.64
C VAL A 30 -2.76 -1.56 19.00
N PRO A 31 -2.26 -2.10 20.13
CA PRO A 31 -2.43 -3.51 20.48
C PRO A 31 -3.89 -3.97 20.45
N GLU A 32 -4.83 -3.16 20.97
CA GLU A 32 -6.25 -3.51 20.99
C GLU A 32 -6.88 -3.70 19.59
N VAL A 33 -6.34 -3.02 18.57
CA VAL A 33 -6.75 -3.18 17.17
C VAL A 33 -6.11 -4.43 16.55
N GLN A 34 -4.88 -4.74 16.93
CA GLN A 34 -4.22 -5.98 16.48
C GLN A 34 -4.93 -7.22 17.05
N ASP A 35 -5.31 -7.20 18.32
CA ASP A 35 -5.96 -8.32 19.01
C ASP A 35 -7.33 -8.70 18.42
N VAL A 36 -8.03 -7.74 17.80
CA VAL A 36 -9.36 -7.96 17.18
C VAL A 36 -9.28 -8.30 15.68
N ALA A 37 -8.11 -8.13 15.07
CA ALA A 37 -7.89 -8.36 13.64
C ALA A 37 -7.88 -9.86 13.29
N ASP A 38 -8.34 -10.19 12.09
CA ASP A 38 -8.20 -11.54 11.52
C ASP A 38 -6.78 -11.80 11.01
N TYR A 39 -6.10 -10.74 10.59
CA TYR A 39 -4.72 -10.80 10.15
C TYR A 39 -3.97 -9.50 10.49
N VAL A 40 -2.74 -9.66 10.97
CA VAL A 40 -1.79 -8.56 11.25
C VAL A 40 -0.55 -8.77 10.38
N GLY A 41 -0.11 -7.73 9.67
CA GLY A 41 1.05 -7.84 8.81
C GLY A 41 1.56 -6.54 8.21
N ASP A 42 2.55 -6.68 7.31
CA ASP A 42 3.07 -5.58 6.50
C ASP A 42 2.18 -5.29 5.27
N SER A 43 2.50 -4.24 4.53
CA SER A 43 1.72 -3.83 3.34
C SER A 43 1.55 -4.94 2.30
N LEU A 44 2.56 -5.80 2.10
CA LEU A 44 2.51 -6.87 1.11
C LEU A 44 1.62 -8.02 1.58
N GLY A 45 1.76 -8.43 2.84
CA GLY A 45 0.92 -9.44 3.48
C GLY A 45 -0.54 -9.03 3.46
N LEU A 46 -0.85 -7.80 3.87
CA LEU A 46 -2.22 -7.28 3.86
C LEU A 46 -2.81 -7.23 2.45
N SER A 47 -2.04 -6.79 1.45
CA SER A 47 -2.48 -6.78 0.05
C SER A 47 -2.84 -8.18 -0.46
N ARG A 48 -2.02 -9.18 -0.10
CA ARG A 48 -2.29 -10.59 -0.46
C ARG A 48 -3.53 -11.13 0.25
N GLN A 49 -3.72 -10.81 1.53
CA GLN A 49 -4.91 -11.23 2.27
C GLN A 49 -6.19 -10.59 1.73
N ALA A 50 -6.14 -9.30 1.40
CA ALA A 50 -7.27 -8.61 0.76
C ALA A 50 -7.66 -9.29 -0.57
N ALA A 51 -6.68 -9.61 -1.42
CA ALA A 51 -6.92 -10.29 -2.69
C ALA A 51 -7.48 -11.72 -2.52
N ALA A 52 -6.99 -12.47 -1.53
CA ALA A 52 -7.30 -13.89 -1.34
C ALA A 52 -8.55 -14.17 -0.50
N THR A 53 -9.09 -13.18 0.22
CA THR A 53 -10.26 -13.39 1.09
C THR A 53 -11.55 -13.60 0.30
N ASP A 54 -12.44 -14.44 0.84
CA ASP A 54 -13.82 -14.63 0.35
C ASP A 54 -14.84 -13.76 1.11
N ALA A 55 -14.38 -12.90 2.03
CA ALA A 55 -15.23 -11.99 2.77
C ALA A 55 -15.85 -10.92 1.85
N ASP A 56 -17.09 -10.50 2.13
CA ASP A 56 -17.79 -9.46 1.37
C ASP A 56 -17.30 -8.05 1.73
N VAL A 57 -16.80 -7.90 2.95
CA VAL A 57 -16.34 -6.62 3.52
C VAL A 57 -14.91 -6.76 4.03
N ILE A 58 -14.06 -5.78 3.72
CA ILE A 58 -12.72 -5.64 4.27
C ILE A 58 -12.70 -4.39 5.13
N VAL A 59 -12.46 -4.53 6.44
CA VAL A 59 -12.15 -3.41 7.32
C VAL A 59 -10.64 -3.29 7.41
N PHE A 60 -10.09 -2.22 6.83
CA PHE A 60 -8.65 -2.01 6.72
C PHE A 60 -8.17 -1.04 7.80
N CYS A 61 -7.57 -1.58 8.86
CA CYS A 61 -6.95 -0.84 9.95
C CYS A 61 -5.51 -0.47 9.58
N GLY A 62 -5.38 0.57 8.77
CA GLY A 62 -4.10 1.08 8.25
C GLY A 62 -4.25 2.51 7.78
N VAL A 63 -3.45 2.90 6.78
CA VAL A 63 -3.52 4.21 6.14
C VAL A 63 -4.23 4.15 4.78
N HIS A 64 -4.68 5.30 4.30
CA HIS A 64 -5.58 5.46 3.15
C HIS A 64 -5.11 4.69 1.90
N PHE A 65 -3.84 4.84 1.50
CA PHE A 65 -3.32 4.18 0.30
C PHE A 65 -3.34 2.64 0.38
N MET A 66 -3.26 2.08 1.61
CA MET A 66 -3.32 0.63 1.80
C MET A 66 -4.77 0.14 1.62
N ALA A 67 -5.73 0.88 2.14
CA ALA A 67 -7.15 0.61 1.90
C ALA A 67 -7.52 0.75 0.42
N GLU A 68 -7.00 1.77 -0.28
CA GLU A 68 -7.13 1.89 -1.74
C GLU A 68 -6.54 0.67 -2.46
N THR A 69 -5.36 0.20 -2.03
CA THR A 69 -4.74 -1.00 -2.60
C THR A 69 -5.62 -2.24 -2.40
N ALA A 70 -6.23 -2.40 -1.23
CA ALA A 70 -7.18 -3.47 -0.99
C ALA A 70 -8.42 -3.37 -1.90
N ALA A 71 -8.93 -2.15 -2.13
CA ALA A 71 -10.06 -1.92 -3.03
C ALA A 71 -9.71 -2.23 -4.50
N ILE A 72 -8.51 -1.85 -4.95
CA ILE A 72 -7.99 -2.16 -6.29
C ILE A 72 -7.90 -3.69 -6.49
N LEU A 73 -7.40 -4.41 -5.48
CA LEU A 73 -7.24 -5.87 -5.53
C LEU A 73 -8.53 -6.65 -5.31
N SER A 74 -9.59 -6.00 -4.82
CA SER A 74 -10.89 -6.59 -4.52
C SER A 74 -12.04 -5.72 -5.02
N PRO A 75 -12.15 -5.52 -6.34
CA PRO A 75 -13.05 -4.51 -6.92
C PRO A 75 -14.54 -4.76 -6.66
N SER A 76 -14.94 -6.00 -6.37
CA SER A 76 -16.32 -6.37 -6.03
C SER A 76 -16.64 -6.31 -4.54
N LYS A 77 -15.63 -6.15 -3.66
CA LYS A 77 -15.81 -6.15 -2.21
C LYS A 77 -15.95 -4.73 -1.67
N ARG A 78 -16.63 -4.58 -0.55
CA ARG A 78 -16.70 -3.29 0.15
C ARG A 78 -15.48 -3.13 1.05
N VAL A 79 -14.64 -2.13 0.78
CA VAL A 79 -13.51 -1.78 1.65
C VAL A 79 -13.87 -0.58 2.52
N LEU A 80 -13.62 -0.69 3.82
CA LEU A 80 -13.86 0.35 4.82
C LEU A 80 -12.54 0.71 5.49
N ILE A 81 -12.30 2.00 5.67
CA ILE A 81 -11.24 2.51 6.53
C ILE A 81 -11.89 3.21 7.74
N PRO A 82 -11.49 2.88 8.99
CA PRO A 82 -12.11 3.48 10.18
C PRO A 82 -11.92 4.99 10.29
N ASP A 83 -10.84 5.53 9.71
CA ASP A 83 -10.49 6.94 9.74
C ASP A 83 -9.99 7.38 8.36
N LEU A 84 -10.69 8.32 7.73
CA LEU A 84 -10.32 8.85 6.41
C LEU A 84 -9.10 9.78 6.49
N GLU A 85 -8.79 10.34 7.66
CA GLU A 85 -7.63 11.22 7.87
C GLU A 85 -6.34 10.43 8.12
N ALA A 86 -6.40 9.09 8.15
CA ALA A 86 -5.24 8.22 8.28
C ALA A 86 -4.37 8.24 7.01
N GLY A 87 -3.63 9.34 6.81
CA GLY A 87 -2.75 9.58 5.67
C GLY A 87 -1.32 9.05 5.83
N CYS A 88 -0.51 9.26 4.79
CA CYS A 88 0.93 9.00 4.80
C CYS A 88 1.64 10.16 4.10
N SER A 89 2.55 10.85 4.80
CA SER A 89 3.30 11.99 4.26
C SER A 89 4.04 11.62 2.99
N LEU A 90 4.72 10.47 2.98
CA LEU A 90 5.47 9.97 1.84
C LEU A 90 4.58 9.77 0.60
N ALA A 91 3.35 9.27 0.78
CA ALA A 91 2.41 9.09 -0.33
C ALA A 91 1.90 10.43 -0.91
N ALA A 92 2.00 11.52 -0.15
CA ALA A 92 1.61 12.87 -0.58
C ALA A 92 2.75 13.64 -1.28
N THR A 93 3.96 13.07 -1.35
CA THR A 93 5.13 13.73 -1.98
C THR A 93 5.07 13.79 -3.50
N ILE A 94 4.17 13.02 -4.12
CA ILE A 94 3.90 13.06 -5.56
C ILE A 94 2.43 12.79 -5.84
N ASN A 95 1.86 13.53 -6.79
CA ASN A 95 0.51 13.30 -7.31
C ASN A 95 0.53 12.82 -8.77
N ALA A 96 -0.65 12.48 -9.31
CA ALA A 96 -0.77 11.98 -10.67
C ALA A 96 -0.31 12.98 -11.75
N GLU A 97 -0.55 14.28 -11.56
CA GLU A 97 -0.12 15.33 -12.50
C GLU A 97 1.40 15.45 -12.57
N GLN A 98 2.07 15.45 -11.42
CA GLN A 98 3.52 15.49 -11.30
C GLN A 98 4.16 14.24 -11.91
N LEU A 99 3.62 13.05 -11.65
CA LEU A 99 4.10 11.82 -12.29
C LEU A 99 3.89 11.88 -13.81
N SER A 100 2.74 12.37 -14.28
CA SER A 100 2.49 12.50 -15.72
C SER A 100 3.47 13.46 -16.40
N ALA A 101 3.80 14.59 -15.76
CA ALA A 101 4.80 15.53 -16.27
C ALA A 101 6.19 14.88 -16.31
N TRP A 102 6.58 14.20 -15.22
CA TRP A 102 7.87 13.51 -15.15
C TRP A 102 8.00 12.38 -16.19
N LYS A 103 6.93 11.61 -16.43
CA LYS A 103 6.88 10.62 -17.51
C LYS A 103 7.07 11.26 -18.90
N ALA A 104 6.58 12.47 -19.12
CA ALA A 104 6.75 13.16 -20.40
C ALA A 104 8.20 13.61 -20.65
N GLU A 105 8.97 13.86 -19.58
CA GLU A 105 10.40 14.14 -19.65
C GLU A 105 11.24 12.88 -19.96
N HIS A 106 10.69 11.69 -19.69
CA HIS A 106 11.35 10.39 -19.88
C HIS A 106 10.52 9.42 -20.75
N PRO A 107 10.33 9.72 -22.06
CA PRO A 107 9.47 8.90 -22.93
C PRO A 107 9.94 7.44 -23.03
N GLY A 108 9.05 6.51 -22.66
CA GLY A 108 9.31 5.07 -22.73
C GLY A 108 10.03 4.47 -21.51
N ALA A 109 10.28 5.27 -20.48
CA ALA A 109 10.73 4.79 -19.18
C ALA A 109 9.64 3.95 -18.49
N VAL A 110 10.08 2.95 -17.73
CA VAL A 110 9.22 2.08 -16.91
C VAL A 110 9.02 2.74 -15.55
N VAL A 111 7.77 2.90 -15.14
CA VAL A 111 7.39 3.50 -13.86
C VAL A 111 7.18 2.44 -12.80
N VAL A 112 7.99 2.50 -11.74
CA VAL A 112 7.91 1.60 -10.59
C VAL A 112 7.55 2.41 -9.35
N SER A 113 6.33 2.23 -8.87
CA SER A 113 5.82 2.91 -7.69
C SER A 113 5.90 2.01 -6.46
N TYR A 114 6.48 2.52 -5.39
CA TYR A 114 6.27 1.96 -4.06
C TYR A 114 4.78 2.08 -3.69
N VAL A 115 4.23 1.07 -3.01
CA VAL A 115 2.81 1.03 -2.63
C VAL A 115 2.35 2.24 -1.81
N ASN A 116 3.28 2.95 -1.17
CA ASN A 116 3.06 4.22 -0.46
C ASN A 116 2.84 5.37 -1.45
N THR A 117 1.83 5.25 -2.30
CA THR A 117 1.39 6.20 -3.34
C THR A 117 -0.13 6.14 -3.43
N THR A 118 -0.79 7.16 -3.94
CA THR A 118 -2.25 7.16 -4.15
C THR A 118 -2.67 6.21 -5.26
N ALA A 119 -3.96 5.82 -5.29
CA ALA A 119 -4.53 5.03 -6.39
C ALA A 119 -4.34 5.67 -7.77
N GLU A 120 -4.46 7.00 -7.87
CA GLU A 120 -4.24 7.75 -9.12
C GLU A 120 -2.79 7.65 -9.62
N VAL A 121 -1.80 7.68 -8.72
CA VAL A 121 -0.38 7.49 -9.07
C VAL A 121 -0.15 6.04 -9.51
N LYS A 122 -0.76 5.07 -8.83
CA LYS A 122 -0.70 3.65 -9.24
C LYS A 122 -1.29 3.44 -10.64
N ALA A 123 -2.34 4.16 -11.01
CA ALA A 123 -2.95 4.07 -12.35
C ALA A 123 -1.99 4.51 -13.47
N LEU A 124 -0.97 5.33 -13.16
CA LEU A 124 0.07 5.76 -14.10
C LEU A 124 1.34 4.91 -14.03
N SER A 125 1.38 3.91 -13.15
CA SER A 125 2.55 3.06 -12.90
C SER A 125 2.50 1.78 -13.71
N ASP A 126 3.65 1.31 -14.20
CA ASP A 126 3.76 0.00 -14.85
C ASP A 126 3.86 -1.13 -13.82
N TYR A 127 4.54 -0.86 -12.70
CA TYR A 127 4.67 -1.79 -11.58
C TYR A 127 4.43 -1.12 -10.25
N CYS A 128 3.81 -1.85 -9.32
CA CYS A 128 3.80 -1.52 -7.90
C CYS A 128 4.72 -2.48 -7.14
N CYS A 129 5.50 -1.97 -6.19
CA CYS A 129 6.35 -2.78 -5.33
C CYS A 129 6.18 -2.44 -3.85
N THR A 130 6.63 -3.34 -2.97
CA THR A 130 6.87 -3.08 -1.55
C THR A 130 8.35 -3.21 -1.25
N SER A 131 8.81 -2.76 -0.08
CA SER A 131 10.19 -2.99 0.38
C SER A 131 10.60 -4.47 0.31
N GLY A 132 9.67 -5.39 0.57
CA GLY A 132 9.91 -6.84 0.52
C GLY A 132 10.02 -7.45 -0.88
N ASN A 133 9.69 -6.73 -1.96
CA ASN A 133 9.80 -7.27 -3.33
C ASN A 133 10.43 -6.32 -4.36
N ALA A 134 10.75 -5.07 -3.99
CA ALA A 134 11.22 -4.04 -4.91
C ALA A 134 12.47 -4.46 -5.70
N GLU A 135 13.47 -5.06 -5.04
CA GLU A 135 14.69 -5.52 -5.73
C GLU A 135 14.36 -6.49 -6.88
N ARG A 136 13.45 -7.44 -6.64
CA ARG A 136 13.03 -8.42 -7.64
C ARG A 136 12.29 -7.75 -8.81
N VAL A 137 11.47 -6.74 -8.54
CA VAL A 137 10.78 -5.96 -9.58
C VAL A 137 11.81 -5.22 -10.44
N ILE A 138 12.75 -4.51 -9.82
CA ILE A 138 13.78 -3.75 -10.54
C ILE A 138 14.65 -4.67 -11.42
N ARG A 139 15.07 -5.84 -10.91
CA ARG A 139 15.87 -6.80 -11.68
C ARG A 139 15.12 -7.44 -12.85
N ALA A 140 13.79 -7.50 -12.80
CA ALA A 140 12.98 -8.09 -13.86
C ALA A 140 12.77 -7.16 -15.07
N ILE A 141 12.99 -5.85 -14.89
CA ILE A 141 12.89 -4.86 -15.96
C ILE A 141 14.08 -5.03 -16.92
N ALA A 142 13.84 -4.99 -18.23
CA ALA A 142 14.89 -5.13 -19.23
C ALA A 142 16.03 -4.10 -19.02
N GLU A 143 17.28 -4.51 -19.24
CA GLU A 143 18.47 -3.69 -18.90
C GLU A 143 18.58 -2.40 -19.69
N ASP A 144 18.04 -2.37 -20.91
CA ASP A 144 18.01 -1.21 -21.81
C ASP A 144 16.91 -0.19 -21.47
N LYS A 145 16.03 -0.50 -20.52
CA LYS A 145 14.96 0.38 -20.10
C LYS A 145 15.38 1.30 -18.95
N GLU A 146 15.09 2.58 -19.14
CA GLU A 146 15.10 3.59 -18.09
C GLU A 146 13.99 3.30 -17.08
N ILE A 147 14.27 3.58 -15.81
CA ILE A 147 13.34 3.32 -14.70
C ILE A 147 13.09 4.63 -13.95
N LEU A 148 11.81 4.99 -13.79
CA LEU A 148 11.35 6.00 -12.86
C LEU A 148 10.91 5.30 -11.57
N PHE A 149 11.59 5.54 -10.46
CA PHE A 149 11.26 4.98 -9.15
C PHE A 149 10.71 6.07 -8.23
N LEU A 150 9.57 5.81 -7.59
CA LEU A 150 8.88 6.77 -6.73
C LEU A 150 8.19 6.08 -5.54
N PRO A 151 7.81 6.83 -4.49
CA PRO A 151 8.22 8.21 -4.21
C PRO A 151 9.42 8.30 -3.27
N ASP A 152 9.85 7.17 -2.69
CA ASP A 152 10.82 7.11 -1.60
C ASP A 152 12.26 7.15 -2.11
N MET A 153 12.96 8.25 -1.80
CA MET A 153 14.33 8.43 -2.26
C MET A 153 15.33 7.49 -1.58
N PHE A 154 15.08 7.09 -0.33
CA PHE A 154 15.95 6.19 0.42
C PHE A 154 15.85 4.76 -0.12
N LEU A 155 14.63 4.28 -0.38
CA LEU A 155 14.40 2.99 -1.01
C LEU A 155 14.96 2.98 -2.43
N GLY A 156 14.74 4.04 -3.22
CA GLY A 156 15.31 4.18 -4.56
C GLY A 156 16.84 4.09 -4.56
N THR A 157 17.50 4.88 -3.70
CA THR A 157 18.97 4.88 -3.56
C THR A 157 19.50 3.51 -3.11
N TYR A 158 18.81 2.86 -2.17
CA TYR A 158 19.14 1.49 -1.74
C TYR A 158 19.08 0.51 -2.91
N LEU A 159 18.01 0.57 -3.71
CA LEU A 159 17.80 -0.28 -4.87
C LEU A 159 18.89 -0.08 -5.93
N GLU A 160 19.28 1.17 -6.22
CA GLU A 160 20.40 1.44 -7.14
C GLU A 160 21.68 0.76 -6.64
N LYS A 161 21.97 0.86 -5.34
CA LYS A 161 23.17 0.25 -4.73
C LYS A 161 23.18 -1.27 -4.81
N VAL A 162 22.07 -1.94 -4.51
CA VAL A 162 22.03 -3.42 -4.47
C VAL A 162 21.83 -4.04 -5.84
N THR A 163 21.14 -3.36 -6.76
CA THR A 163 20.89 -3.89 -8.10
C THR A 163 21.96 -3.48 -9.11
N GLY A 164 22.68 -2.38 -8.87
CA GLY A 164 23.57 -1.75 -9.85
C GLY A 164 22.82 -1.06 -11.00
N ARG A 165 21.48 -0.99 -10.95
CA ARG A 165 20.66 -0.32 -11.95
C ARG A 165 20.66 1.17 -11.66
N LYS A 166 20.94 1.98 -12.68
CA LYS A 166 20.73 3.43 -12.63
C LYS A 166 19.25 3.72 -12.82
N MET A 167 18.67 4.55 -11.95
CA MET A 167 17.25 4.91 -11.96
C MET A 167 17.10 6.42 -11.80
N HIS A 168 15.96 6.94 -12.22
CA HIS A 168 15.52 8.28 -11.87
C HIS A 168 14.65 8.14 -10.63
N VAL A 169 15.09 8.69 -9.51
CA VAL A 169 14.43 8.52 -8.21
C VAL A 169 13.73 9.81 -7.83
N TRP A 170 12.44 9.73 -7.53
CA TRP A 170 11.68 10.87 -7.02
C TRP A 170 12.20 11.27 -5.63
N PRO A 171 12.42 12.58 -5.35
CA PRO A 171 13.01 13.05 -4.09
C PRO A 171 11.96 13.19 -2.96
N GLY A 172 11.19 12.13 -2.67
CA GLY A 172 10.24 12.10 -1.56
C GLY A 172 10.82 11.48 -0.29
N GLU A 173 10.48 12.05 0.87
CA GLU A 173 10.82 11.61 2.23
C GLU A 173 9.62 11.61 3.18
#